data_AF-A0A259S595-F1
#
_entry.id   AF-A0A259S595-F1
#
_cell.length_a   1.000
_cell.length_b   1.000
_cell.length_c   1.000
_cell.angle_alpha   90.00
_cell.angle_beta   90.00
_cell.angle_gamma   90.00
#
_symmetry.space_group_name_H-M   'P 1'
#
loop_
_entity.id
_entity.type
_entity.pdbx_description
1 polymer ?
#
loop_
_entity_poly.entity_id
_entity_poly.type
_entity_poly.pdbx_seq_one_letter_code
_entity_poly.pdbx_strand_id
1 'polypeptide(L)'
;MTDALEAWSEFHVAMLGATAALAGLVIVAASVNIGKIVAAKALTARLAAALAGLVLAILASGLALIPHIGGGWFGALVLIITAAA
;
A
#
# COMPACT_ATOMS: atom_id res chain seq x y z
N MET A 1 -13.75 -22.34 13.17
CA MET A 1 -13.83 -20.88 13.02
C MET A 1 -13.16 -20.60 11.69
N THR A 2 -13.91 -20.21 10.65
CA THR A 2 -13.31 -19.83 9.36
C THR A 2 -12.36 -18.67 9.62
N ASP A 3 -11.13 -18.77 9.11
CA ASP A 3 -10.17 -17.68 9.26
C ASP A 3 -10.75 -16.45 8.56
N ALA A 4 -10.92 -15.35 9.30
CA ALA A 4 -11.55 -14.15 8.77
C ALA A 4 -10.76 -13.59 7.56
N LEU A 5 -9.44 -13.81 7.53
CA LEU A 5 -8.59 -13.44 6.40
C LEU A 5 -8.89 -14.27 5.15
N GLU A 6 -9.14 -15.57 5.32
CA GLU A 6 -9.47 -16.47 4.21
C GLU A 6 -10.81 -16.08 3.55
N ALA A 7 -11.81 -15.72 4.36
CA ALA A 7 -13.11 -15.24 3.87
C ALA A 7 -13.02 -13.94 3.04
N TRP A 8 -11.97 -13.13 3.23
CA TRP A 8 -11.77 -11.86 2.54
C TRP A 8 -10.66 -11.92 1.47
N SER A 9 -10.14 -13.11 1.15
CA SER A 9 -9.01 -13.26 0.22
C SER A 9 -9.24 -12.54 -1.12
N GLU A 10 -10.38 -12.77 -1.78
CA GLU A 10 -10.72 -12.14 -3.07
C GLU A 10 -10.75 -10.61 -3.00
N PHE A 11 -11.21 -10.05 -1.88
CA PHE A 11 -11.19 -8.61 -1.67
C PHE A 11 -9.76 -8.08 -1.57
N HIS A 12 -8.89 -8.76 -0.81
CA HIS A 12 -7.48 -8.37 -0.68
C HIS A 12 -6.72 -8.50 -2.01
N VAL A 13 -7.03 -9.51 -2.84
CA VAL A 13 -6.47 -9.61 -4.21
C VAL A 13 -6.91 -8.43 -5.06
N ALA A 14 -8.21 -8.12 -5.08
CA ALA A 14 -8.75 -7.01 -5.87
C ALA A 14 -8.16 -5.66 -5.42
N MET A 15 -8.07 -5.41 -4.12
CA MET A 15 -7.51 -4.19 -3.56
C MET A 15 -5.99 -4.08 -3.81
N LEU A 16 -5.25 -5.18 -3.68
CA LEU A 16 -3.81 -5.22 -3.99
C LEU A 16 -3.57 -4.88 -5.46
N GLY A 17 -4.33 -5.48 -6.38
CA GLY A 17 -4.23 -5.17 -7.81
C GLY A 17 -4.57 -3.72 -8.14
N ALA A 18 -5.69 -3.21 -7.61
CA ALA A 18 -6.13 -1.84 -7.86
C ALA A 18 -5.13 -0.79 -7.32
N THR A 19 -4.62 -0.99 -6.10
CA THR A 19 -3.64 -0.08 -5.47
C THR A 19 -2.28 -0.15 -6.14
N ALA A 20 -1.84 -1.33 -6.60
CA ALA A 20 -0.62 -1.48 -7.39
C ALA A 20 -0.72 -0.75 -8.75
N ALA A 21 -1.86 -0.87 -9.43
CA ALA A 21 -2.11 -0.14 -10.67
C ALA A 21 -2.09 1.39 -10.44
N LEU A 22 -2.78 1.87 -9.39
CA LEU A 22 -2.77 3.29 -9.02
C LEU A 22 -1.36 3.79 -8.67
N ALA A 23 -0.57 3.03 -7.92
CA ALA A 23 0.82 3.39 -7.63
C ALA A 23 1.65 3.54 -8.91
N GLY A 24 1.50 2.61 -9.85
CA GLY A 24 2.13 2.72 -11.18
C GLY A 24 1.73 3.99 -11.92
N LEU A 25 0.44 4.31 -11.98
CA LEU A 25 -0.07 5.52 -12.63
C LEU A 25 0.47 6.81 -11.98
N VAL A 26 0.53 6.87 -10.64
CA VAL A 26 1.08 8.02 -9.90
C VAL A 26 2.57 8.19 -10.19
N ILE A 27 3.34 7.10 -10.23
CA ILE A 27 4.78 7.16 -10.54
C ILE A 27 5.01 7.66 -11.98
N VAL A 28 4.23 7.19 -12.96
CA VAL A 28 4.31 7.66 -14.35
C VAL A 28 3.94 9.15 -14.46
N ALA A 29 2.89 9.59 -13.77
CA ALA A 29 2.50 11.00 -13.75
C ALA A 29 3.56 11.90 -13.08
N ALA A 30 4.23 11.39 -12.04
CA ALA A 30 5.29 12.08 -11.34
C ALA A 30 6.57 12.18 -12.20
N SER A 31 6.94 11.13 -12.93
CA SER A 31 8.17 11.11 -13.73
C SER A 31 8.15 12.16 -14.84
N VAL A 32 7.03 12.34 -15.52
CA VAL A 32 6.88 13.36 -16.59
C VAL A 32 6.82 14.79 -16.05
N ASN A 33 6.59 14.98 -14.75
CA ASN A 33 6.51 16.30 -14.10
C ASN A 33 7.64 16.54 -13.07
N ILE A 34 8.67 15.68 -13.02
CA ILE A 34 9.60 15.63 -11.90
C ILE A 34 10.30 16.96 -11.63
N GLY A 35 10.69 17.68 -12.69
CA GLY A 35 11.33 19.00 -12.57
C GLY A 35 10.49 20.03 -11.82
N LYS A 36 9.16 20.03 -12.03
CA LYS A 36 8.23 20.91 -11.30
C LYS A 36 8.03 20.48 -9.86
N ILE A 37 8.02 19.17 -9.63
CA ILE A 37 7.83 18.58 -8.30
C ILE A 37 9.03 18.89 -7.40
N VAL A 38 10.25 18.63 -7.88
CA VAL A 38 11.47 18.85 -7.08
C VAL A 38 11.76 20.33 -6.81
N ALA A 39 11.30 21.24 -7.69
CA ALA A 39 11.42 22.68 -7.49
C ALA A 39 10.53 23.20 -6.35
N ALA A 40 9.47 22.49 -5.99
CA ALA A 40 8.50 22.89 -4.98
C ALA A 40 8.44 21.88 -3.83
N LYS A 41 9.11 22.18 -2.72
CA LYS A 41 9.26 21.27 -1.56
C LYS A 41 7.92 20.69 -1.05
N ALA A 42 6.85 21.47 -1.06
CA ALA A 42 5.51 21.00 -0.66
C ALA A 42 4.94 19.92 -1.60
N LEU A 43 5.22 20.00 -2.91
CA LEU A 43 4.80 19.02 -3.90
C LEU A 43 5.57 17.70 -3.74
N THR A 44 6.88 17.77 -3.45
CA THR A 44 7.69 16.59 -3.14
C THR A 44 7.18 15.85 -1.91
N ALA A 45 6.90 16.56 -0.81
CA ALA A 45 6.37 15.96 0.41
C ALA A 45 4.99 15.32 0.19
N ARG A 46 4.11 15.98 -0.57
CA ARG A 46 2.78 15.46 -0.89
C ARG A 46 2.84 14.20 -1.76
N LEU A 47 3.73 14.18 -2.76
CA LEU A 47 3.94 12.99 -3.59
C LEU A 47 4.46 11.82 -2.75
N ALA A 48 5.45 12.07 -1.89
CA ALA A 48 5.99 11.06 -0.99
C ALA A 48 4.91 10.47 -0.08
N ALA A 49 4.09 11.32 0.55
CA ALA A 49 2.98 10.87 1.40
C ALA A 49 1.93 10.06 0.63
N ALA A 50 1.60 10.47 -0.61
CA ALA A 50 0.66 9.72 -1.45
C ALA A 50 1.20 8.33 -1.83
N LEU A 51 2.49 8.24 -2.19
CA LEU A 51 3.14 6.97 -2.50
C LEU A 51 3.26 6.08 -1.26
N ALA A 52 3.62 6.64 -0.10
CA ALA A 52 3.67 5.90 1.16
C ALA A 52 2.32 5.26 1.49
N GLY A 53 1.21 6.00 1.33
CA GLY A 53 -0.14 5.47 1.54
C GLY A 53 -0.50 4.32 0.59
N LEU A 54 -0.14 4.44 -0.70
CA LEU A 54 -0.39 3.36 -1.67
C LEU A 54 0.46 2.12 -1.36
N VAL A 55 1.74 2.29 -1.02
CA VAL A 55 2.62 1.20 -0.61
C VAL A 55 2.10 0.52 0.66
N LEU A 56 1.66 1.29 1.65
CA LEU A 56 1.04 0.77 2.86
C LEU A 56 -0.18 -0.09 2.56
N ALA A 57 -1.07 0.37 1.67
CA ALA A 57 -2.26 -0.38 1.27
C ALA A 57 -1.91 -1.70 0.54
N ILE A 58 -0.88 -1.66 -0.33
CA ILE A 58 -0.37 -2.87 -1.02
C ILE A 58 0.19 -3.86 -0.01
N LEU A 59 1.03 -3.40 0.93
CA LEU A 59 1.63 -4.26 1.95
C LEU A 59 0.56 -4.87 2.85
N ALA A 60 -0.40 -4.08 3.36
CA ALA A 60 -1.48 -4.60 4.19
C ALA A 60 -2.32 -5.65 3.46
N SER A 61 -2.66 -5.41 2.19
CA SER A 61 -3.43 -6.36 1.38
C SER A 61 -2.63 -7.61 1.04
N GLY A 62 -1.33 -7.49 0.79
CA GLY A 62 -0.45 -8.63 0.48
C GLY A 62 -0.18 -9.51 1.70
N LEU A 63 -0.01 -8.92 2.88
CA LEU A 63 0.17 -9.66 4.13
C LEU A 63 -1.08 -10.48 4.50
N ALA A 64 -2.27 -9.97 4.19
CA ALA A 64 -3.53 -10.69 4.41
C ALA A 64 -3.68 -11.95 3.54
N LEU A 65 -2.92 -12.05 2.45
CA LEU A 65 -2.92 -13.18 1.52
C LEU A 65 -1.89 -14.26 1.86
N ILE A 66 -1.10 -14.07 2.93
CA ILE A 66 -0.12 -15.09 3.37
C ILE A 66 -0.89 -16.28 3.95
N PRO A 67 -0.68 -17.51 3.43
CA PRO A 67 -1.38 -18.68 3.93
C PRO A 67 -0.96 -18.98 5.38
N HIS A 68 -1.93 -19.41 6.19
CA HIS A 68 -1.75 -19.77 7.60
C HIS A 68 -1.20 -18.66 8.49
N ILE A 69 -1.35 -17.39 8.10
CA ILE A 69 -1.01 -16.27 8.97
C ILE A 69 -2.06 -16.13 10.07
N GLY A 70 -1.63 -16.24 11.33
CA GLY A 70 -2.51 -16.00 12.47
C GLY A 70 -2.90 -14.52 12.56
N GLY A 71 -4.15 -14.23 12.96
CA GLY A 71 -4.66 -12.85 13.04
C GLY A 71 -3.84 -11.92 13.93
N GLY A 72 -3.25 -12.44 15.03
CA GLY A 72 -2.33 -11.67 15.88
C GLY A 72 -1.04 -11.26 15.16
N TRP A 73 -0.48 -12.13 14.32
CA TRP A 73 0.71 -11.85 13.53
C TRP A 73 0.43 -10.87 12.41
N PHE A 74 -0.71 -11.04 11.72
CA PHE A 74 -1.18 -10.07 10.73
C PHE A 74 -1.31 -8.66 11.34
N GLY A 75 -1.96 -8.54 12.50
CA GLY A 75 -2.08 -7.26 13.20
C GLY A 75 -0.73 -6.64 13.58
N ALA A 76 0.20 -7.44 14.09
CA ALA A 76 1.55 -6.98 14.42
C ALA A 76 2.30 -6.45 13.19
N LEU A 77 2.25 -7.18 12.08
CA LEU A 77 2.89 -6.74 10.83
C LEU A 77 2.26 -5.44 10.29
N VAL A 78 0.94 -5.31 10.33
CA VAL A 78 0.22 -4.09 9.92
C VAL A 78 0.63 -2.88 10.77
N LEU A 79 0.79 -3.05 12.08
CA LEU A 79 1.29 -2.00 12.96
C LEU A 79 2.73 -1.60 12.62
N ILE A 80 3.60 -2.57 12.36
CA ILE A 80 5.00 -2.31 11.99
C ILE A 80 5.09 -1.52 10.69
N ILE A 81 4.35 -1.91 9.64
CA ILE A 81 4.40 -1.19 8.36
C ILE A 81 3.75 0.19 8.44
N THR A 82 2.73 0.36 9.29
CA THR A 82 2.07 1.66 9.50
C THR A 82 2.97 2.63 10.24
N ALA A 83 3.73 2.15 11.22
CA ALA A 83 4.70 2.97 11.95
C ALA A 83 5.91 3.38 11.10
N ALA A 84 6.19 2.66 10.01
CA ALA A 84 7.28 2.92 9.09
C ALA A 84 6.91 3.82 7.89
N ALA A 85 5.62 4.01 7.62
CA ALA A 85 5.08 4.79 6.50
C ALA A 85 4.97 6.28 6.83
#